data_AF-A0A2I1FFL3-F1
#
_entry.id   AF-A0A2I1FFL3-F1
#
_cell.length_a   1.000
_cell.length_b   1.000
_cell.length_c   1.000
_cell.angle_alpha   90.00
_cell.angle_beta   90.00
_cell.angle_gamma   90.00
#
_symmetry.space_group_name_H-M   'P 1'
#
loop_
_entity.id
_entity.type
_entity.pdbx_description
1 polymer ?
#
loop_
_entity_poly.entity_id
_entity_poly.type
_entity_poly.pdbx_seq_one_letter_code
_entity_poly.pdbx_strand_id
1 'polypeptide(L)'
;MSHKQYTTRKEVQKYGKKGSGKRIKKRILTILEEYFLAGNVDKSYQMTAQDMWNLLTLKAQKGEIESSNVPKVMTIQSWITCYTAQLCEKSAQKVYEEAN
;
A
#
# COMPACT_ATOMS: atom_id res chain seq x y z
N MET A 1 -10.09 30.22 2.42
CA MET A 1 -9.06 29.15 2.40
C MET A 1 -9.30 28.27 3.61
N SER A 2 -10.04 27.17 3.41
CA SER A 2 -10.62 26.39 4.51
C SER A 2 -9.92 25.04 4.65
N HIS A 3 -9.41 24.83 5.87
CA HIS A 3 -9.16 23.61 6.63
C HIS A 3 -9.09 22.24 5.91
N LYS A 4 -7.98 21.55 6.20
CA LYS A 4 -7.74 20.10 6.13
C LYS A 4 -9.02 19.26 6.16
N GLN A 5 -9.13 18.35 5.19
CA GLN A 5 -9.90 17.12 5.33
C GLN A 5 -8.95 15.94 5.09
N TYR A 6 -8.29 15.48 6.16
CA TYR A 6 -7.81 14.11 6.19
C TYR A 6 -9.04 13.23 6.44
N THR A 7 -9.65 12.71 5.39
CA THR A 7 -10.78 11.78 5.55
C THR A 7 -10.25 10.41 5.97
N THR A 8 -10.29 10.16 7.27
CA THR A 8 -10.20 8.84 7.88
C THR A 8 -11.32 7.96 7.32
N ARG A 9 -11.01 6.94 6.51
CA ARG A 9 -11.99 5.93 6.07
C ARG A 9 -11.59 4.53 6.54
N LYS A 10 -12.21 4.17 7.67
CA LYS A 10 -12.61 2.87 8.22
C LYS A 10 -11.94 1.60 7.67
N GLU A 11 -11.42 0.85 8.65
CA GLU A 11 -10.96 -0.54 8.60
C GLU A 11 -11.73 -1.43 7.63
N VAL A 12 -10.99 -2.12 6.75
CA VAL A 12 -11.42 -3.43 6.26
C VAL A 12 -10.23 -4.38 6.40
N GLN A 13 -9.86 -4.67 7.64
CA GLN A 13 -8.89 -5.71 7.96
C GLN A 13 -9.59 -7.08 7.88
N LYS A 14 -9.73 -7.65 6.68
CA LYS A 14 -10.06 -9.07 6.49
C LYS A 14 -8.81 -9.83 6.05
N TYR A 15 -7.87 -10.01 6.98
CA TYR A 15 -6.77 -10.95 6.77
C TYR A 15 -7.31 -12.37 6.97
N GLY A 16 -7.43 -13.10 5.86
CA GLY A 16 -7.48 -14.56 5.90
C GLY A 16 -6.24 -15.08 6.62
N LYS A 17 -6.43 -16.00 7.57
CA LYS A 17 -5.35 -16.68 8.29
C LYS A 17 -4.44 -17.40 7.28
N LYS A 18 -3.27 -16.85 6.96
CA LYS A 18 -2.20 -17.57 6.26
C LYS A 18 -0.83 -17.19 6.79
N GLY A 19 -0.18 -18.18 7.41
CA GLY A 19 1.27 -18.25 7.64
C GLY A 19 1.79 -17.50 8.87
N SER A 20 2.44 -18.23 9.76
CA SER A 20 3.37 -17.77 10.81
C SER A 20 4.67 -17.16 10.24
N GLY A 21 4.60 -16.52 9.06
CA GLY A 21 5.71 -15.79 8.47
C GLY A 21 5.88 -14.41 9.12
N LYS A 22 7.11 -13.88 9.11
CA LYS A 22 7.42 -12.52 9.59
C LYS A 22 6.52 -11.52 8.89
N ARG A 23 5.55 -10.95 9.62
CA ARG A 23 4.56 -10.01 9.09
C ARG A 23 5.25 -8.69 8.74
N ILE A 24 4.87 -8.09 7.61
CA ILE A 24 5.26 -6.71 7.29
C ILE A 24 4.73 -5.82 8.42
N LYS A 25 5.60 -5.01 9.02
CA LYS A 25 5.19 -4.09 10.08
C LYS A 25 4.17 -3.08 9.53
N LYS A 26 3.17 -2.72 10.33
CA LYS A 26 2.10 -1.77 9.96
C LYS A 26 2.65 -0.46 9.39
N ARG A 27 3.74 0.07 9.98
CA ARG A 27 4.43 1.28 9.50
C ARG A 27 4.94 1.14 8.06
N ILE A 28 5.45 -0.02 7.68
CA ILE A 28 5.94 -0.28 6.33
C ILE A 28 4.79 -0.43 5.34
N LEU A 29 3.68 -1.05 5.76
CA LEU A 29 2.46 -1.11 4.95
C LEU A 29 1.93 0.28 4.61
N THR A 30 1.86 1.19 5.59
CA THR A 30 1.43 2.58 5.34
C THR A 30 2.33 3.30 4.35
N ILE A 31 3.65 3.12 4.44
CA ILE A 31 4.60 3.69 3.47
C ILE A 31 4.37 3.12 2.07
N LEU A 32 4.14 1.80 1.95
CA LEU A 32 3.83 1.15 0.67
C LEU A 32 2.51 1.66 0.07
N GLU A 33 1.48 1.91 0.89
CA GLU A 33 0.22 2.50 0.46
C GLU A 33 0.41 3.92 -0.08
N GLU A 34 1.11 4.78 0.66
CA GLU A 34 1.41 6.16 0.23
C GLU A 34 2.15 6.18 -1.11
N TYR A 35 3.16 5.33 -1.25
CA TYR A 35 3.95 5.13 -2.46
C TYR A 35 3.10 4.62 -3.63
N PHE A 36 2.25 3.62 -3.40
CA PHE A 36 1.37 3.08 -4.44
C PHE A 36 0.40 4.14 -4.95
N LEU A 37 -0.22 4.88 -4.02
CA LEU A 37 -1.22 5.91 -4.35
C LEU A 37 -0.58 7.12 -5.03
N ALA A 38 0.62 7.53 -4.61
CA ALA A 38 1.36 8.62 -5.23
C ALA A 38 1.81 8.28 -6.65
N GLY A 39 2.28 7.04 -6.90
CA GLY A 39 2.65 6.58 -8.24
C GLY A 39 1.45 6.45 -9.18
N ASN A 40 0.25 6.22 -8.65
CA ASN A 40 -0.96 6.03 -9.47
C ASN A 40 -1.66 7.34 -9.87
N VAL A 41 -1.07 8.51 -9.58
CA VAL A 41 -1.57 9.82 -10.06
C VAL A 41 -1.39 9.95 -11.58
N ASP A 42 -0.29 9.42 -12.11
CA ASP A 42 -0.03 9.32 -13.53
C ASP A 42 0.06 7.85 -13.95
N LYS A 43 -0.77 7.41 -14.91
CA LYS A 43 -0.79 6.00 -15.37
C LYS A 43 0.55 5.52 -15.96
N SER A 44 1.44 6.45 -16.33
CA SER A 44 2.81 6.16 -16.76
C SER A 44 3.78 5.91 -15.61
N TYR A 45 3.42 6.27 -14.38
CA TYR A 45 4.24 6.17 -13.17
C TYR A 45 3.77 5.05 -12.22
N GLN A 46 3.20 3.97 -12.76
CA GLN A 46 2.89 2.80 -11.95
C GLN A 46 4.16 2.29 -11.28
N MET A 47 4.31 2.58 -9.98
CA MET A 47 5.46 2.18 -9.21
C MET A 47 5.53 0.66 -9.13
N THR A 48 6.62 0.11 -9.66
CA THR A 48 6.87 -1.33 -9.61
C THR A 48 7.27 -1.73 -8.19
N ALA A 49 7.22 -3.03 -7.91
CA ALA A 49 7.72 -3.55 -6.65
C ALA A 49 9.22 -3.24 -6.43
N GLN A 50 9.99 -3.13 -7.52
CA GLN A 50 11.40 -2.76 -7.47
C GLN A 50 11.57 -1.30 -7.05
N ASP A 51 10.76 -0.39 -7.59
CA ASP A 51 10.80 1.03 -7.24
C ASP A 51 10.44 1.25 -5.77
N MET A 52 9.38 0.58 -5.30
CA MET A 52 9.00 0.61 -3.89
C MET A 52 10.10 0.06 -2.98
N TRP A 53 10.78 -1.01 -3.39
CA TRP A 53 11.89 -1.56 -2.65
C TRP A 53 13.09 -0.60 -2.60
N ASN A 54 13.41 0.06 -3.72
CA ASN A 54 14.46 1.07 -3.79
C ASN A 54 14.16 2.24 -2.83
N LEU A 55 12.92 2.75 -2.82
CA LEU A 55 12.49 3.82 -1.91
C LEU A 55 12.56 3.42 -0.43
N LEU A 56 12.18 2.18 -0.10
CA LEU A 56 12.30 1.65 1.25
C LEU A 56 13.76 1.49 1.67
N THR A 57 14.62 1.01 0.77
CA THR A 57 16.06 0.89 0.99
C THR A 57 16.69 2.26 1.20
N LEU A 58 16.33 3.27 0.41
CA LEU A 58 16.78 4.65 0.60
C LEU A 58 16.37 5.21 1.97
N LYS A 59 15.13 4.96 2.42
CA LYS A 59 14.69 5.33 3.78
C LYS A 59 15.46 4.59 4.87
N ALA A 60 15.81 3.33 4.64
CA ALA A 60 16.61 2.56 5.58
C ALA A 60 18.06 3.09 5.68
N GLN A 61 18.66 3.44 4.54
CA GLN A 61 19.98 4.08 4.49
C GLN A 61 20.00 5.44 5.19
N LYS A 62 18.91 6.21 5.10
CA LYS A 62 18.73 7.47 5.84
C LYS A 62 18.45 7.28 7.34
N GLY A 63 18.29 6.04 7.81
CA GLY A 63 17.95 5.74 9.21
C GLY A 63 16.49 6.04 9.58
N GLU A 64 15.62 6.37 8.61
CA GLU A 64 14.20 6.64 8.87
C GLU A 64 13.44 5.36 9.26
N ILE A 65 13.88 4.24 8.70
CA ILE A 65 13.40 2.89 9.04
C ILE A 65 14.59 1.96 9.26
N GLU A 66 14.37 0.91 10.02
CA GLU A 66 15.38 -0.14 10.23
C GLU A 66 15.50 -1.03 8.98
N SER A 67 16.72 -1.31 8.53
CA SER A 67 16.97 -2.17 7.36
C SER A 67 16.37 -3.57 7.51
N SER A 68 16.27 -4.09 8.74
CA SER A 68 15.65 -5.39 9.03
C SER A 68 14.13 -5.44 8.79
N ASN A 69 13.51 -4.26 8.63
CA ASN A 69 12.09 -4.08 8.36
C ASN A 69 11.78 -3.89 6.88
N VAL A 70 12.80 -3.78 6.01
CA VAL A 70 12.60 -3.70 4.56
C VAL A 70 12.18 -5.09 4.06
N PRO A 71 10.95 -5.25 3.52
CA PRO A 71 10.49 -6.52 2.96
C PRO A 71 11.21 -6.82 1.65
N LYS A 72 11.22 -8.10 1.26
CA LYS A 72 11.76 -8.52 -0.03
C LYS A 72 10.87 -8.03 -1.17
N VAL A 73 11.46 -7.83 -2.35
CA VAL A 73 10.73 -7.44 -3.58
C VAL A 73 9.53 -8.37 -3.86
N MET A 74 9.70 -9.69 -3.75
CA MET A 74 8.59 -10.66 -3.93
C MET A 74 7.43 -10.44 -2.95
N THR A 75 7.74 -10.06 -1.72
CA THR A 75 6.73 -9.76 -0.71
C THR A 75 5.96 -8.49 -1.07
N ILE A 76 6.64 -7.47 -1.62
CA ILE A 76 6.02 -6.25 -2.13
C ILE A 76 5.15 -6.58 -3.35
N GLN A 77 5.61 -7.40 -4.29
CA GLN A 77 4.81 -7.84 -5.44
C GLN A 77 3.52 -8.54 -5.01
N SER A 78 3.61 -9.51 -4.10
CA SER A 78 2.43 -10.20 -3.58
C SER A 78 1.47 -9.23 -2.88
N TRP A 79 2.00 -8.23 -2.17
CA TRP A 79 1.19 -7.21 -1.53
C TRP A 79 0.48 -6.31 -2.55
N ILE A 80 1.17 -5.85 -3.60
CA ILE A 80 0.60 -5.05 -4.69
C ILE A 80 -0.56 -5.82 -5.33
N THR A 81 -0.37 -7.09 -5.70
CA THR A 81 -1.43 -7.91 -6.31
C THR A 81 -2.66 -8.03 -5.42
N CYS A 82 -2.48 -8.23 -4.11
CA CYS A 82 -3.61 -8.28 -3.18
C CYS A 82 -4.27 -6.90 -2.99
N TYR A 83 -3.50 -5.82 -3.01
CA TYR A 83 -3.98 -4.46 -2.81
C TYR A 83 -4.78 -3.94 -4.01
N THR A 84 -4.30 -4.21 -5.23
CA THR A 84 -5.01 -3.86 -6.47
C THR A 84 -6.33 -4.61 -6.61
N ALA A 85 -6.36 -5.91 -6.27
CA ALA A 85 -7.60 -6.70 -6.26
C ALA A 85 -8.64 -6.11 -5.30
N GLN A 86 -8.22 -5.71 -4.09
CA GLN A 86 -9.10 -5.05 -3.12
C GLN A 86 -9.60 -3.68 -3.58
N LEU A 87 -8.78 -2.90 -4.26
CA LEU A 87 -9.20 -1.62 -4.83
C LEU A 87 -10.25 -1.82 -5.92
N CYS A 88 -10.07 -2.82 -6.79
CA CYS A 88 -11.03 -3.18 -7.85
C CYS A 88 -12.39 -3.61 -7.26
N GLU A 89 -12.39 -4.44 -6.21
CA GLU A 89 -13.61 -4.85 -5.51
C GLU A 89 -14.34 -3.65 -4.88
N LYS A 90 -13.60 -2.75 -4.22
CA LYS A 90 -14.17 -1.55 -3.59
C LYS A 90 -14.70 -0.53 -4.61
N SER A 91 -14.03 -0.39 -5.76
CA SER A 91 -14.55 0.46 -6.85
C SER A 91 -15.81 -0.16 -7.46
N ALA A 92 -15.84 -1.48 -7.64
CA ALA A 92 -17.02 -2.17 -8.15
C ALA A 92 -18.22 -2.01 -7.22
N GLN A 93 -18.03 -2.15 -5.89
CA GLN A 93 -19.10 -1.94 -4.91
C GLN A 93 -19.64 -0.51 -4.90
N LYS A 94 -18.78 0.51 -5.07
CA LYS A 94 -19.21 1.92 -5.15
C LYS A 94 -20.11 2.21 -6.35
N VAL A 95 -19.83 1.63 -7.51
CA VAL A 95 -20.63 1.85 -8.73
C VAL A 95 -22.06 1.36 -8.58
N TYR A 96 -22.30 0.30 -7.78
CA TYR A 96 -23.65 -0.19 -7.48
C TYR A 96 -24.41 0.68 -6.45
N GLU A 97 -23.69 1.38 -5.56
CA GLU A 97 -24.29 2.20 -4.50
C GLU A 97 -24.62 3.62 -5.00
N GLU A 98 -23.95 4.10 -6.05
CA GLU A 98 -24.20 5.39 -6.71
C GLU A 98 -25.27 5.31 -7.82
N ALA A 99 -25.71 4.09 -8.19
CA ALA A 99 -26.68 3.84 -9.26
C ALA A 99 -28.12 3.54 -8.75
N ASN A 100 -28.38 3.74 -7.45
CA ASN A 100 -29.68 3.52 -6.79
C ASN A 100 -30.04 4.71 -5.90
#